data_AF-A0A9D1G832-F1
#
_entry.id   AF-A0A9D1G832-F1
#
_cell.length_a   1.000
_cell.length_b   1.000
_cell.length_c   1.000
_cell.angle_alpha   90.00
_cell.angle_beta   90.00
_cell.angle_gamma   90.00
#
_symmetry.space_group_name_H-M   'P 1'
#
loop_
_entity.id
_entity.type
_entity.pdbx_description
1 polymer ?
#
loop_
_entity_poly.entity_id
_entity_poly.type
_entity_poly.pdbx_seq_one_letter_code
_entity_poly.pdbx_strand_id
1 'polypeptide(L)'
;MKKRGMIIILVLLASQFNFKKEVSDLEMNHIPKSSNQEVVFEINDMNNENTNSNFSNLFILDEIFLEYVDQIMQYKHLKGRLKYYFQNLKQNFGNNQMGSCGYVSVASMLTYFDTFYNDDIVPENYDVISEANSTDEALENSPGSKYEVLDESSLDKYWEEIENNKDDNLHNLMISNNNAISISSYDDEKVVKSILPTSLQNSFEFFVLDLYNLACKENINSTFINLAKEMIDRGLPVNLSIGKRQNNNKLNDLHSAIAYDYVGNDLYMHPGWKGVSTYLKLNQITNDWGKTYYDTIYAISIIVPKMNHTHSNNYKIYYDNGEKFYYFCPCGTTIGHTHEFTYQKYDSVQHIQTCIHCHEVQYRNHIYLSERATCICGEKNYLDRPPIIIGPGILNKEEEVTS
;
A
#
# COMPACT_ATOMS: atom_id res chain seq x y z
N MET A 1 16.38 20.67 -42.61
CA MET A 1 15.75 19.33 -42.65
C MET A 1 15.69 18.78 -41.23
N LYS A 2 14.54 18.85 -40.56
CA LYS A 2 14.26 18.19 -39.27
C LYS A 2 13.26 17.06 -39.56
N LYS A 3 13.67 15.80 -39.39
CA LYS A 3 12.76 14.65 -39.43
C LYS A 3 12.07 14.57 -38.06
N ARG A 4 10.75 14.80 -38.02
CA ARG A 4 9.90 14.41 -36.89
C ARG A 4 9.48 12.97 -37.14
N GLY A 5 9.83 12.09 -36.21
CA GLY A 5 9.36 10.70 -36.18
C GLY A 5 7.88 10.68 -35.83
N MET A 6 7.09 10.11 -36.71
CA MET A 6 5.66 9.85 -36.56
C MET A 6 5.55 8.46 -35.91
N ILE A 7 5.08 8.40 -34.66
CA ILE A 7 4.72 7.14 -34.00
C ILE A 7 3.35 6.75 -34.55
N ILE A 8 3.32 5.65 -35.31
CA ILE A 8 2.11 5.03 -35.81
C ILE A 8 1.57 4.15 -34.68
N ILE A 9 0.45 4.56 -34.07
CA ILE A 9 -0.37 3.68 -33.23
C ILE A 9 -1.19 2.82 -34.19
N LEU A 10 -0.80 1.55 -34.32
CA LEU A 10 -1.58 0.55 -35.05
C LEU A 10 -2.78 0.16 -34.18
N VAL A 11 -3.94 0.71 -34.51
CA VAL A 11 -5.23 0.24 -34.01
C VAL A 11 -5.57 -1.03 -34.77
N LEU A 12 -5.29 -2.20 -34.19
CA LEU A 12 -5.83 -3.48 -34.66
C LEU A 12 -7.10 -3.78 -33.86
N LEU A 13 -8.18 -3.93 -34.63
CA LEU A 13 -9.55 -4.21 -34.21
C LEU A 13 -9.60 -5.46 -33.32
N ALA A 14 -9.83 -5.26 -32.02
CA ALA A 14 -10.37 -6.28 -31.13
C ALA A 14 -11.81 -5.86 -30.75
N SER A 15 -12.75 -6.73 -31.09
CA SER A 15 -14.16 -6.61 -30.81
C SER A 15 -14.45 -6.61 -29.30
N GLN A 16 -15.16 -5.57 -28.86
CA GLN A 16 -16.00 -5.44 -27.67
C GLN A 16 -15.41 -5.78 -26.29
N PHE A 17 -14.94 -4.76 -25.58
CA PHE A 17 -15.08 -4.67 -24.12
C PHE A 17 -15.43 -3.23 -23.71
N ASN A 18 -16.56 -3.08 -23.01
CA ASN A 18 -17.00 -1.85 -22.37
C ASN A 18 -16.46 -1.83 -20.92
N PHE A 19 -15.48 -0.97 -20.64
CA PHE A 19 -15.14 -0.57 -19.28
C PHE A 19 -16.18 0.46 -18.80
N LYS A 20 -16.81 0.21 -17.65
CA LYS A 20 -17.77 1.14 -17.05
C LYS A 20 -16.98 2.28 -16.39
N LYS A 21 -17.04 3.47 -16.99
CA LYS A 21 -16.55 4.73 -16.41
C LYS A 21 -17.75 5.57 -16.03
N GLU A 22 -17.99 5.80 -14.75
CA GLU A 22 -18.99 6.77 -14.31
C GLU A 22 -18.41 8.18 -14.47
N VAL A 23 -19.02 8.97 -15.34
CA VAL A 23 -18.81 10.42 -15.44
C VAL A 23 -20.07 11.06 -14.88
N SER A 24 -19.95 11.69 -13.72
CA SER A 24 -21.01 12.48 -13.11
C SER A 24 -21.04 13.88 -13.74
N ASP A 25 -22.22 14.32 -14.18
CA ASP A 25 -22.59 15.74 -14.11
C ASP A 25 -24.12 15.92 -14.02
N LEU A 26 -24.50 16.70 -13.00
CA LEU A 26 -25.65 17.60 -12.85
C LEU A 26 -27.08 17.09 -12.55
N GLU A 27 -27.47 17.49 -11.33
CA GLU A 27 -28.74 18.04 -10.84
C GLU A 27 -29.92 17.13 -10.44
N MET A 28 -30.24 17.30 -9.15
CA MET A 28 -31.37 16.76 -8.40
C MET A 28 -32.73 17.15 -8.99
N ASN A 29 -33.69 16.23 -8.95
CA ASN A 29 -34.99 16.46 -8.28
C ASN A 29 -35.78 15.16 -8.06
N HIS A 30 -36.27 15.02 -6.82
CA HIS A 30 -37.38 14.20 -6.31
C HIS A 30 -37.37 12.66 -6.46
N ILE A 31 -37.22 11.99 -5.30
CA ILE A 31 -37.59 10.60 -5.03
C ILE A 31 -39.12 10.51 -4.88
N PRO A 32 -39.80 9.48 -5.45
CA PRO A 32 -40.22 8.35 -4.59
C PRO A 32 -40.04 6.97 -5.24
N LYS A 33 -39.40 6.07 -4.47
CA LYS A 33 -39.55 4.60 -4.38
C LYS A 33 -39.80 3.75 -5.65
N SER A 34 -39.07 2.63 -5.65
CA SER A 34 -39.34 1.33 -6.31
C SER A 34 -38.89 1.15 -7.75
N SER A 35 -37.68 0.61 -7.91
CA SER A 35 -37.38 -0.63 -8.64
C SER A 35 -35.87 -0.70 -8.82
N ASN A 36 -35.20 -1.55 -8.05
CA ASN A 36 -33.82 -1.93 -8.39
C ASN A 36 -33.92 -2.81 -9.63
N GLN A 37 -33.82 -2.20 -10.81
CA GLN A 37 -33.60 -2.93 -12.05
C GLN A 37 -32.14 -3.41 -12.04
N GLU A 38 -31.98 -4.72 -11.82
CA GLU A 38 -30.75 -5.43 -12.13
C GLU A 38 -30.46 -5.29 -13.63
N VAL A 39 -29.29 -4.73 -13.97
CA VAL A 39 -28.70 -4.93 -15.29
C VAL A 39 -27.85 -6.19 -15.20
N VAL A 40 -28.48 -7.33 -15.51
CA VAL A 40 -27.79 -8.60 -15.71
C VAL A 40 -27.07 -8.54 -17.07
N PHE A 41 -25.75 -8.66 -17.07
CA PHE A 41 -25.00 -8.94 -18.29
C PHE A 41 -24.91 -10.47 -18.46
N GLU A 42 -25.82 -11.03 -19.25
CA GLU A 42 -25.69 -12.41 -19.73
C GLU A 42 -24.61 -12.47 -20.81
N ILE A 43 -23.55 -13.25 -20.56
CA ILE A 43 -22.72 -13.80 -21.64
C ILE A 43 -23.59 -14.86 -22.32
N ASN A 44 -24.16 -14.54 -23.47
CA ASN A 44 -24.82 -15.54 -24.31
C ASN A 44 -23.76 -16.50 -24.85
N ASP A 45 -23.69 -17.69 -24.27
CA ASP A 45 -23.11 -18.87 -24.91
C ASP A 45 -23.89 -19.13 -26.20
N MET A 46 -23.32 -18.74 -27.34
CA MET A 46 -23.73 -19.32 -28.61
C MET A 46 -23.25 -20.76 -28.62
N ASN A 47 -24.20 -21.67 -28.42
CA ASN A 47 -24.11 -23.08 -28.78
C ASN A 47 -23.21 -23.27 -30.00
N ASN A 48 -22.01 -23.82 -29.81
CA ASN A 48 -21.46 -24.77 -30.77
C ASN A 48 -20.37 -25.63 -30.16
N GLU A 49 -20.59 -26.92 -30.36
CA GLU A 49 -19.69 -28.01 -30.07
C GLU A 49 -18.30 -27.77 -30.69
N ASN A 50 -17.26 -28.18 -29.97
CA ASN A 50 -15.88 -28.30 -30.46
C ASN A 50 -15.18 -27.03 -30.97
N THR A 51 -14.66 -26.21 -30.06
CA THR A 51 -13.35 -25.58 -30.29
C THR A 51 -12.53 -25.50 -29.00
N ASN A 52 -11.38 -26.20 -28.99
CA ASN A 52 -10.20 -25.89 -28.17
C ASN A 52 -9.63 -24.51 -28.59
N SER A 53 -10.43 -23.45 -28.46
CA SER A 53 -10.04 -22.10 -28.83
C SER A 53 -9.72 -21.29 -27.57
N ASN A 54 -8.41 -21.23 -27.32
CA ASN A 54 -7.68 -20.06 -26.81
C ASN A 54 -7.79 -19.72 -25.31
N PHE A 55 -7.20 -20.58 -24.49
CA PHE A 55 -6.57 -20.22 -23.21
C PHE A 55 -5.57 -19.06 -23.29
N SER A 56 -5.09 -18.72 -24.49
CA SER A 56 -4.17 -17.60 -24.73
C SER A 56 -4.75 -16.24 -24.34
N ASN A 57 -6.08 -16.04 -24.38
CA ASN A 57 -6.66 -14.74 -24.06
C ASN A 57 -6.67 -14.42 -22.54
N LEU A 58 -6.74 -15.43 -21.66
CA LEU A 58 -6.65 -15.20 -20.21
C LEU A 58 -5.23 -14.83 -19.78
N PHE A 59 -4.21 -15.48 -20.37
CA PHE A 59 -2.80 -15.12 -20.15
C PHE A 59 -2.40 -13.77 -20.74
N ILE A 60 -3.00 -13.35 -21.87
CA ILE A 60 -2.77 -12.01 -22.45
C ILE A 60 -3.41 -10.92 -21.59
N LEU A 61 -4.54 -11.21 -20.93
CA LEU A 61 -5.16 -10.31 -19.96
C LEU A 61 -4.26 -10.10 -18.75
N ASP A 62 -3.54 -11.14 -18.30
CA ASP A 62 -2.58 -11.02 -17.21
C ASP A 62 -1.46 -10.04 -17.58
N GLU A 63 -0.76 -10.18 -18.72
CA GLU A 63 0.37 -9.28 -19.03
C GLU A 63 -0.04 -7.82 -19.21
N ILE A 64 -1.12 -7.53 -19.96
CA ILE A 64 -1.59 -6.14 -20.17
C ILE A 64 -2.08 -5.54 -18.85
N PHE A 65 -2.80 -6.32 -18.05
CA PHE A 65 -3.26 -5.87 -16.73
C PHE A 65 -2.08 -5.57 -15.81
N LEU A 66 -1.09 -6.47 -15.75
CA LEU A 66 0.11 -6.28 -14.94
C LEU A 66 0.92 -5.07 -15.40
N GLU A 67 1.05 -4.85 -16.72
CA GLU A 67 1.68 -3.65 -17.27
C GLU A 67 0.90 -2.39 -16.86
N TYR A 68 -0.43 -2.42 -16.94
CA TYR A 68 -1.27 -1.30 -16.52
C TYR A 68 -1.09 -0.99 -15.02
N VAL A 69 -1.11 -2.01 -14.15
CA VAL A 69 -0.82 -1.85 -12.71
C VAL A 69 0.57 -1.23 -12.52
N ASP A 70 1.58 -1.73 -13.22
CA ASP A 70 2.94 -1.22 -13.14
C ASP A 70 3.08 0.24 -13.61
N GLN A 71 2.23 0.69 -14.54
CA GLN A 71 2.19 2.07 -15.05
C GLN A 71 1.49 3.03 -14.09
N ILE A 72 0.41 2.60 -13.41
CA ILE A 72 -0.36 3.48 -12.52
C ILE A 72 0.24 3.56 -11.10
N MET A 73 1.04 2.56 -10.69
CA MET A 73 1.77 2.59 -9.43
C MET A 73 2.87 3.65 -9.47
N GLN A 74 2.63 4.77 -8.80
CA GLN A 74 3.60 5.88 -8.71
C GLN A 74 4.73 5.58 -7.73
N TYR A 75 4.52 4.68 -6.78
CA TYR A 75 5.50 4.27 -5.79
C TYR A 75 5.49 2.76 -5.60
N LYS A 76 6.68 2.14 -5.64
CA LYS A 76 6.87 0.70 -5.52
C LYS A 76 7.72 0.39 -4.29
N HIS A 77 7.16 -0.39 -3.39
CA HIS A 77 7.86 -0.87 -2.22
C HIS A 77 8.49 -2.23 -2.41
N LEU A 78 9.46 -2.55 -1.56
CA LEU A 78 10.00 -3.90 -1.48
C LEU A 78 8.96 -4.84 -0.86
N LYS A 79 8.70 -5.98 -1.52
CA LYS A 79 7.88 -7.11 -1.02
C LYS A 79 8.11 -7.45 0.45
N GLY A 80 9.35 -7.31 0.94
CA GLY A 80 9.69 -7.57 2.35
C GLY A 80 8.85 -6.77 3.35
N ARG A 81 8.36 -5.58 2.96
CA ARG A 81 7.54 -4.69 3.82
C ARG A 81 6.12 -5.24 4.06
N LEU A 82 5.52 -5.91 3.08
CA LEU A 82 4.21 -6.56 3.24
C LEU A 82 4.23 -7.62 4.33
N LYS A 83 5.17 -8.57 4.18
CA LYS A 83 5.34 -9.67 5.12
C LYS A 83 5.60 -9.13 6.52
N TYR A 84 6.54 -8.20 6.60
CA TYR A 84 6.90 -7.53 7.83
C TYR A 84 5.68 -6.89 8.53
N TYR A 85 4.87 -6.13 7.79
CA TYR A 85 3.70 -5.44 8.35
C TYR A 85 2.59 -6.41 8.77
N PHE A 86 2.08 -7.22 7.83
CA PHE A 86 0.92 -8.07 8.13
C PHE A 86 1.25 -9.24 9.07
N GLN A 87 2.50 -9.71 9.16
CA GLN A 87 2.87 -10.66 10.21
C GLN A 87 2.81 -10.04 11.62
N ASN A 88 3.08 -8.75 11.74
CA ASN A 88 3.16 -8.04 13.02
C ASN A 88 1.92 -7.19 13.34
N LEU A 89 0.96 -7.09 12.42
CA LEU A 89 -0.37 -6.50 12.65
C LEU A 89 -1.24 -7.41 13.52
N LYS A 90 -0.89 -7.59 14.80
CA LYS A 90 -1.52 -8.60 15.67
C LYS A 90 -2.76 -8.10 16.42
N GLN A 91 -2.84 -6.79 16.66
CA GLN A 91 -3.87 -6.20 17.51
C GLN A 91 -4.47 -4.90 16.99
N ASN A 92 -3.79 -4.20 16.08
CA ASN A 92 -4.16 -2.86 15.63
C ASN A 92 -5.07 -2.92 14.40
N PHE A 93 -6.23 -3.56 14.55
CA PHE A 93 -7.28 -3.61 13.52
C PHE A 93 -8.65 -3.78 14.18
N GLY A 94 -9.73 -3.43 13.48
CA GLY A 94 -11.10 -3.57 14.00
C GLY A 94 -11.48 -5.01 14.35
N ASN A 95 -12.39 -5.20 15.31
CA ASN A 95 -12.85 -6.54 15.68
C ASN A 95 -13.86 -7.07 14.67
N ASN A 96 -13.60 -8.25 14.12
CA ASN A 96 -14.51 -8.91 13.17
C ASN A 96 -15.72 -9.49 13.92
N GLN A 97 -16.81 -8.72 13.98
CA GLN A 97 -18.07 -9.09 14.63
C GLN A 97 -19.21 -8.99 13.62
N MET A 98 -20.25 -9.80 13.80
CA MET A 98 -21.48 -9.74 13.00
C MET A 98 -21.28 -9.85 11.47
N GLY A 99 -20.15 -10.39 11.01
CA GLY A 99 -19.83 -10.54 9.59
C GLY A 99 -19.08 -9.36 8.96
N SER A 100 -18.47 -8.49 9.76
CA SER A 100 -17.75 -7.30 9.30
C SER A 100 -16.35 -7.55 8.70
N CYS A 101 -15.98 -8.82 8.48
CA CYS A 101 -14.67 -9.24 7.96
C CYS A 101 -14.16 -8.45 6.75
N GLY A 102 -15.04 -8.08 5.80
CA GLY A 102 -14.66 -7.27 4.65
C GLY A 102 -14.14 -5.89 5.05
N TYR A 103 -14.80 -5.23 6.01
CA TYR A 103 -14.33 -3.93 6.53
C TYR A 103 -13.00 -4.06 7.27
N VAL A 104 -12.83 -5.12 8.09
CA VAL A 104 -11.56 -5.37 8.78
C VAL A 104 -10.41 -5.55 7.78
N SER A 105 -10.62 -6.31 6.72
CA SER A 105 -9.60 -6.51 5.69
C SER A 105 -9.27 -5.23 4.94
N VAL A 106 -10.28 -4.48 4.49
CA VAL A 106 -10.06 -3.21 3.78
C VAL A 106 -9.37 -2.19 4.69
N ALA A 107 -9.81 -2.03 5.94
CA ALA A 107 -9.18 -1.12 6.90
C ALA A 107 -7.71 -1.48 7.17
N SER A 108 -7.40 -2.77 7.28
CA SER A 108 -6.01 -3.25 7.47
C SER A 108 -5.13 -3.01 6.23
N MET A 109 -5.71 -3.05 5.03
CA MET A 109 -5.00 -2.67 3.80
C MET A 109 -4.80 -1.15 3.70
N LEU A 110 -5.79 -0.36 4.09
CA LEU A 110 -5.68 1.10 4.10
C LEU A 110 -4.63 1.60 5.08
N THR A 111 -4.57 1.02 6.29
CA THR A 111 -3.53 1.35 7.27
C THR A 111 -2.13 0.93 6.79
N TYR A 112 -1.99 -0.18 6.06
CA TYR A 112 -0.75 -0.49 5.35
C TYR A 112 -0.42 0.60 4.31
N PHE A 113 -1.38 1.00 3.48
CA PHE A 113 -1.13 2.04 2.49
C PHE A 113 -0.82 3.39 3.14
N ASP A 114 -1.43 3.69 4.27
CA ASP A 114 -1.16 4.89 5.04
C ASP A 114 0.29 4.93 5.53
N THR A 115 0.70 3.88 6.24
CA THR A 115 2.06 3.75 6.80
C THR A 115 3.16 3.74 5.72
N PHE A 116 2.90 3.14 4.56
CA PHE A 116 3.95 2.91 3.56
C PHE A 116 3.88 3.86 2.37
N TYR A 117 2.70 4.24 1.90
CA TYR A 117 2.52 5.05 0.70
C TYR A 117 2.18 6.51 1.02
N ASN A 118 1.16 6.76 1.85
CA ASN A 118 0.73 8.13 2.09
C ASN A 118 -0.03 8.30 3.41
N ASP A 119 0.55 9.03 4.36
CA ASP A 119 0.03 9.26 5.73
C ASP A 119 -1.29 10.06 5.78
N ASP A 120 -1.81 10.52 4.64
CA ASP A 120 -3.08 11.24 4.56
C ASP A 120 -4.28 10.30 4.26
N ILE A 121 -4.08 8.98 4.22
CA ILE A 121 -5.11 8.00 3.85
C ILE A 121 -6.05 7.71 5.03
N VAL A 122 -5.48 7.44 6.21
CA VAL A 122 -6.22 7.18 7.45
C VAL A 122 -6.10 8.40 8.34
N PRO A 123 -7.22 9.04 8.74
CA PRO A 123 -7.12 10.18 9.64
C PRO A 123 -6.49 9.79 10.98
N GLU A 124 -5.57 10.64 11.45
CA GLU A 124 -4.73 10.42 12.64
C GLU A 124 -5.47 10.01 13.91
N ASN A 125 -6.72 10.45 14.10
CA ASN A 125 -7.53 10.07 15.27
C ASN A 125 -7.91 8.58 15.27
N TYR A 126 -7.80 7.89 14.14
CA TYR A 126 -8.07 6.47 14.00
C TYR A 126 -6.82 5.58 13.99
N ASP A 127 -5.65 6.17 13.73
CA ASP A 127 -4.37 5.46 13.67
C ASP A 127 -3.91 5.01 15.08
N VAL A 128 -3.15 3.92 15.11
CA VAL A 128 -2.42 3.45 16.27
C VAL A 128 -0.93 3.47 15.92
N ILE A 129 -0.22 4.46 16.46
CA ILE A 129 1.23 4.58 16.33
C ILE A 129 1.92 3.40 17.02
N SER A 130 2.89 2.80 16.32
CA SER A 130 3.80 1.83 16.90
C SER A 130 4.90 2.55 17.66
N GLU A 131 4.90 2.42 18.98
CA GLU A 131 5.88 3.02 19.88
C GLU A 131 6.93 1.99 20.33
N ALA A 132 8.22 2.32 20.23
CA ALA A 132 9.32 1.43 20.63
C ALA A 132 10.61 2.19 20.98
N ASN A 133 11.63 1.50 21.50
CA ASN A 133 12.95 2.09 21.80
C ASN A 133 14.01 1.86 20.70
N SER A 134 13.63 1.14 19.64
CA SER A 134 14.49 0.92 18.47
C SER A 134 13.64 0.65 17.23
N THR A 135 14.21 0.86 16.05
CA THR A 135 13.53 0.53 14.80
C THR A 135 13.17 -0.95 14.73
N ASP A 136 14.06 -1.86 15.16
CA ASP A 136 13.79 -3.31 15.13
C ASP A 136 12.60 -3.69 16.02
N GLU A 137 12.50 -3.10 17.22
CA GLU A 137 11.37 -3.32 18.14
C GLU A 137 10.06 -2.72 17.60
N ALA A 138 10.12 -1.49 17.06
CA ALA A 138 8.98 -0.86 16.37
C ALA A 138 8.48 -1.76 15.25
N LEU A 139 9.41 -2.41 14.56
CA LEU A 139 9.07 -3.32 13.50
C LEU A 139 8.27 -4.54 14.07
N GLU A 140 8.58 -5.07 15.25
CA GLU A 140 7.83 -6.23 15.79
C GLU A 140 6.33 -5.98 16.14
N ASN A 141 5.88 -4.72 16.09
CA ASN A 141 4.49 -4.31 16.32
C ASN A 141 4.02 -3.34 15.23
N SER A 142 3.24 -3.81 14.26
CA SER A 142 2.82 -2.93 13.17
C SER A 142 1.73 -1.95 13.62
N PRO A 143 1.80 -0.69 13.18
CA PRO A 143 0.73 0.28 13.37
C PRO A 143 -0.51 -0.18 12.62
N GLY A 144 -1.64 0.49 12.85
CA GLY A 144 -2.90 0.07 12.26
C GLY A 144 -4.03 0.97 12.71
N SER A 145 -5.17 0.37 13.01
CA SER A 145 -6.33 1.10 13.55
C SER A 145 -6.73 0.59 14.91
N LYS A 146 -7.48 1.41 15.66
CA LYS A 146 -7.95 1.05 16.99
C LYS A 146 -8.81 -0.23 16.97
N TYR A 147 -8.55 -1.10 17.94
CA TYR A 147 -9.35 -2.30 18.20
C TYR A 147 -10.45 -2.00 19.21
N GLU A 148 -11.65 -2.53 18.97
CA GLU A 148 -12.78 -2.36 19.87
C GLU A 148 -13.68 -3.59 19.86
N VAL A 149 -14.18 -3.99 21.03
CA VAL A 149 -15.19 -5.05 21.17
C VAL A 149 -16.53 -4.39 21.45
N LEU A 150 -17.48 -4.57 20.55
CA LEU A 150 -18.81 -4.00 20.67
C LEU A 150 -19.79 -5.00 21.29
N ASP A 151 -20.85 -4.48 21.91
CA ASP A 151 -21.97 -5.28 22.37
C ASP A 151 -22.78 -5.78 21.16
N GLU A 152 -22.63 -7.08 20.87
CA GLU A 152 -23.30 -7.77 19.77
C GLU A 152 -24.52 -8.61 20.24
N SER A 153 -25.06 -8.32 21.43
CA SER A 153 -26.23 -9.04 21.98
C SER A 153 -27.47 -8.95 21.10
N SER A 154 -27.58 -7.89 20.28
CA SER A 154 -28.56 -7.76 19.21
C SER A 154 -28.03 -6.87 18.09
N LEU A 155 -28.66 -6.96 16.91
CA LEU A 155 -28.34 -6.11 15.77
C LEU A 155 -28.50 -4.61 16.10
N ASP A 156 -29.58 -4.25 16.78
CA ASP A 156 -29.86 -2.85 17.15
C ASP A 156 -28.80 -2.31 18.12
N LYS A 157 -28.40 -3.14 19.09
CA LYS A 157 -27.36 -2.79 20.05
C LYS A 157 -26.00 -2.63 19.38
N TYR A 158 -25.66 -3.54 18.46
CA TYR A 158 -24.42 -3.46 17.68
C TYR A 158 -24.36 -2.16 16.86
N TRP A 159 -25.46 -1.79 16.20
CA TRP A 159 -25.55 -0.51 15.47
C TRP A 159 -25.44 0.72 16.38
N GLU A 160 -26.07 0.69 17.55
CA GLU A 160 -25.92 1.76 18.55
C GLU A 160 -24.45 1.95 18.95
N GLU A 161 -23.73 0.85 19.23
CA GLU A 161 -22.31 0.90 19.59
C GLU A 161 -21.44 1.37 18.41
N ILE A 162 -21.73 0.99 17.17
CA ILE A 162 -21.04 1.51 15.98
C ILE A 162 -21.19 3.04 15.93
N GLU A 163 -22.42 3.56 16.04
CA GLU A 163 -22.68 4.99 15.95
C GLU A 163 -22.04 5.79 17.09
N ASN A 164 -21.98 5.21 18.29
CA ASN A 164 -21.35 5.85 19.45
C ASN A 164 -19.82 5.93 19.34
N ASN A 165 -19.19 5.01 18.60
CA ASN A 165 -17.73 4.88 18.54
C ASN A 165 -17.13 5.21 17.16
N LYS A 166 -17.94 5.63 16.18
CA LYS A 166 -17.49 5.90 14.80
C LYS A 166 -16.45 7.02 14.67
N ASP A 167 -16.46 8.00 15.58
CA ASP A 167 -15.53 9.13 15.53
C ASP A 167 -14.13 8.78 16.09
N ASP A 168 -14.01 7.62 16.74
CA ASP A 168 -12.78 7.14 17.35
C ASP A 168 -12.30 5.79 16.80
N ASN A 169 -13.07 5.11 15.95
CA ASN A 169 -12.72 3.80 15.41
C ASN A 169 -12.94 3.72 13.89
N LEU A 170 -11.87 3.45 13.12
CA LEU A 170 -11.91 3.39 11.65
C LEU A 170 -12.93 2.38 11.12
N HIS A 171 -12.95 1.19 11.74
CA HIS A 171 -13.84 0.11 11.34
C HIS A 171 -15.31 0.50 11.54
N ASN A 172 -15.64 1.14 12.66
CA ASN A 172 -16.99 1.62 12.94
C ASN A 172 -17.38 2.78 12.02
N LEU A 173 -16.47 3.71 11.73
CA LEU A 173 -16.67 4.77 10.75
C LEU A 173 -17.05 4.20 9.37
N MET A 174 -16.30 3.21 8.90
CA MET A 174 -16.54 2.60 7.59
C MET A 174 -17.90 1.89 7.54
N ILE A 175 -18.29 1.19 8.61
CA ILE A 175 -19.62 0.56 8.69
C ILE A 175 -20.74 1.63 8.71
N SER A 176 -20.61 2.66 9.56
CA SER A 176 -21.58 3.76 9.70
C SER A 176 -21.80 4.48 8.36
N ASN A 177 -20.71 4.88 7.68
CA ASN A 177 -20.79 5.62 6.40
C ASN A 177 -21.43 4.81 5.27
N ASN A 178 -21.36 3.48 5.34
CA ASN A 178 -21.86 2.60 4.29
C ASN A 178 -23.23 1.99 4.60
N ASN A 179 -23.71 2.11 5.84
CA ASN A 179 -24.99 1.61 6.33
C ASN A 179 -25.20 0.12 6.02
N ALA A 180 -24.13 -0.67 6.15
CA ALA A 180 -24.14 -2.12 5.97
C ALA A 180 -23.10 -2.76 6.91
N ILE A 181 -23.43 -3.87 7.56
CA ILE A 181 -22.49 -4.58 8.46
C ILE A 181 -21.49 -5.42 7.68
N SER A 182 -21.91 -5.94 6.54
CA SER A 182 -21.10 -6.78 5.67
C SER A 182 -20.98 -6.15 4.29
N ILE A 183 -19.80 -6.30 3.68
CA ILE A 183 -19.52 -5.85 2.33
C ILE A 183 -18.96 -7.00 1.49
N SER A 184 -19.14 -6.88 0.18
CA SER A 184 -18.48 -7.72 -0.81
C SER A 184 -17.23 -7.03 -1.36
N SER A 185 -16.40 -7.78 -2.08
CA SER A 185 -15.25 -7.20 -2.81
C SER A 185 -15.62 -6.08 -3.79
N TYR A 186 -16.87 -6.04 -4.27
CA TYR A 186 -17.35 -4.99 -5.18
C TYR A 186 -17.65 -3.67 -4.45
N ASP A 187 -17.79 -3.69 -3.13
CA ASP A 187 -18.06 -2.50 -2.33
C ASP A 187 -16.77 -1.79 -1.89
N ASP A 188 -15.59 -2.40 -2.07
CA ASP A 188 -14.29 -1.88 -1.61
C ASP A 188 -14.06 -0.43 -2.08
N GLU A 189 -14.37 -0.10 -3.34
CA GLU A 189 -14.22 1.27 -3.87
C GLU A 189 -15.11 2.27 -3.11
N LYS A 190 -16.38 1.94 -2.93
CA LYS A 190 -17.36 2.79 -2.23
C LYS A 190 -16.91 3.02 -0.78
N VAL A 191 -16.49 1.93 -0.13
CA VAL A 191 -16.07 1.94 1.28
C VAL A 191 -14.82 2.79 1.47
N VAL A 192 -13.80 2.59 0.65
CA VAL A 192 -12.56 3.39 0.69
C VAL A 192 -12.88 4.87 0.43
N LYS A 193 -13.64 5.19 -0.62
CA LYS A 193 -14.02 6.57 -0.94
C LYS A 193 -14.83 7.26 0.18
N SER A 194 -15.53 6.48 1.02
CA SER A 194 -16.35 7.02 2.11
C SER A 194 -15.54 7.61 3.28
N ILE A 195 -14.25 7.29 3.39
CA ILE A 195 -13.38 7.81 4.46
C ILE A 195 -12.31 8.78 3.93
N LEU A 196 -12.01 8.73 2.64
CA LEU A 196 -10.95 9.55 2.06
C LEU A 196 -11.35 11.03 1.99
N PRO A 197 -10.40 11.95 2.24
CA PRO A 197 -10.62 13.35 1.93
C PRO A 197 -10.85 13.54 0.42
N THR A 198 -11.58 14.59 0.04
CA THR A 198 -11.92 14.87 -1.37
C THR A 198 -10.69 14.89 -2.30
N SER A 199 -9.54 15.36 -1.80
CA SER A 199 -8.28 15.39 -2.54
C SER A 199 -7.74 14.00 -2.91
N LEU A 200 -8.11 12.95 -2.18
CA LEU A 200 -7.60 11.58 -2.36
C LEU A 200 -8.63 10.60 -2.96
N GLN A 201 -9.87 11.02 -3.22
CA GLN A 201 -10.91 10.11 -3.75
C GLN A 201 -10.56 9.42 -5.08
N ASN A 202 -9.64 10.00 -5.87
CA ASN A 202 -9.16 9.44 -7.13
C ASN A 202 -7.76 8.81 -7.04
N SER A 203 -7.21 8.69 -5.82
CA SER A 203 -5.86 8.20 -5.57
C SER A 203 -5.75 6.68 -5.53
N PHE A 204 -6.83 5.95 -5.79
CA PHE A 204 -6.84 4.48 -5.86
C PHE A 204 -7.48 3.99 -7.16
N GLU A 205 -7.05 2.81 -7.61
CA GLU A 205 -7.72 2.00 -8.62
C GLU A 205 -8.16 0.69 -7.99
N PHE A 206 -9.32 0.18 -8.41
CA PHE A 206 -9.95 -1.00 -7.82
C PHE A 206 -10.22 -2.03 -8.90
N PHE A 207 -9.86 -3.28 -8.62
CA PHE A 207 -10.14 -4.41 -9.51
C PHE A 207 -10.70 -5.56 -8.72
N VAL A 208 -11.77 -6.16 -9.24
CA VAL A 208 -12.39 -7.35 -8.67
C VAL A 208 -12.46 -8.42 -9.76
N LEU A 209 -11.99 -9.61 -9.42
CA LEU A 209 -12.15 -10.81 -10.24
C LEU A 209 -12.82 -11.89 -9.38
N ASP A 210 -13.84 -12.56 -9.91
CA ASP A 210 -14.61 -13.55 -9.18
C ASP A 210 -14.88 -14.83 -9.99
N LEU A 211 -15.41 -15.86 -9.33
CA LEU A 211 -15.78 -17.13 -9.97
C LEU A 211 -16.82 -16.98 -11.08
N TYR A 212 -17.72 -16.00 -10.98
CA TYR A 212 -18.81 -15.83 -11.94
C TYR A 212 -18.29 -15.37 -13.30
N ASN A 213 -17.23 -14.57 -13.30
CA ASN A 213 -16.55 -14.11 -14.51
C ASN A 213 -15.62 -15.16 -15.13
N LEU A 214 -15.42 -16.34 -14.50
CA LEU A 214 -14.51 -17.38 -14.95
C LEU A 214 -15.27 -18.62 -15.40
N ALA A 215 -15.39 -18.81 -16.72
CA ALA A 215 -16.18 -19.87 -17.36
C ALA A 215 -15.71 -21.32 -17.07
N CYS A 216 -14.65 -21.55 -16.29
CA CYS A 216 -14.13 -22.91 -16.03
C CYS A 216 -13.64 -23.09 -14.59
N LYS A 217 -14.28 -24.00 -13.84
CA LYS A 217 -14.15 -24.16 -12.38
C LYS A 217 -12.85 -24.84 -11.90
N GLU A 218 -12.18 -25.61 -12.76
CA GLU A 218 -11.08 -26.49 -12.32
C GLU A 218 -9.72 -25.77 -12.17
N ASN A 219 -9.54 -24.57 -12.74
CA ASN A 219 -8.26 -23.82 -12.71
C ASN A 219 -8.34 -22.48 -11.96
N ILE A 220 -9.46 -22.17 -11.29
CA ILE A 220 -9.67 -20.82 -10.75
C ILE A 220 -8.77 -20.51 -9.56
N ASN A 221 -8.57 -21.48 -8.66
CA ASN A 221 -7.67 -21.29 -7.53
C ASN A 221 -6.24 -20.98 -8.02
N SER A 222 -5.75 -21.64 -9.07
CA SER A 222 -4.42 -21.32 -9.63
C SER A 222 -4.34 -19.94 -10.24
N THR A 223 -5.39 -19.47 -10.94
CA THR A 223 -5.44 -18.10 -11.48
C THR A 223 -5.41 -17.07 -10.34
N PHE A 224 -6.25 -17.22 -9.32
CA PHE A 224 -6.25 -16.31 -8.16
C PHE A 224 -4.93 -16.35 -7.40
N ILE A 225 -4.32 -17.53 -7.23
CA ILE A 225 -3.02 -17.68 -6.58
C ILE A 225 -1.94 -16.95 -7.39
N ASN A 226 -1.87 -17.16 -8.71
CA ASN A 226 -0.87 -16.52 -9.55
C ASN A 226 -1.03 -14.99 -9.55
N LEU A 227 -2.27 -14.50 -9.72
CA LEU A 227 -2.54 -13.07 -9.67
C LEU A 227 -2.18 -12.46 -8.31
N ALA A 228 -2.52 -13.13 -7.21
CA ALA A 228 -2.14 -12.67 -5.88
C ALA A 228 -0.62 -12.61 -5.70
N LYS A 229 0.12 -13.61 -6.21
CA LYS A 229 1.59 -13.62 -6.19
C LYS A 229 2.18 -12.43 -6.94
N GLU A 230 1.65 -12.14 -8.14
CA GLU A 230 2.08 -11.00 -8.96
C GLU A 230 1.85 -9.66 -8.26
N MET A 231 0.74 -9.50 -7.53
CA MET A 231 0.47 -8.30 -6.74
C MET A 231 1.38 -8.19 -5.52
N ILE A 232 1.59 -9.31 -4.80
CA ILE A 232 2.49 -9.37 -3.64
C ILE A 232 3.93 -9.03 -4.04
N ASP A 233 4.40 -9.50 -5.20
CA ASP A 233 5.73 -9.18 -5.72
C ASP A 233 5.89 -7.69 -6.05
N ARG A 234 4.78 -6.98 -6.31
CA ARG A 234 4.72 -5.52 -6.48
C ARG A 234 4.58 -4.75 -5.18
N GLY A 235 4.52 -5.44 -4.03
CA GLY A 235 4.34 -4.82 -2.72
C GLY A 235 2.89 -4.45 -2.40
N LEU A 236 1.91 -5.00 -3.13
CA LEU A 236 0.49 -4.81 -2.90
C LEU A 236 -0.10 -6.01 -2.13
N PRO A 237 -0.79 -5.79 -0.99
CA PRO A 237 -1.59 -6.82 -0.36
C PRO A 237 -2.85 -7.07 -1.18
N VAL A 238 -3.43 -8.25 -1.00
CA VAL A 238 -4.57 -8.71 -1.81
C VAL A 238 -5.71 -9.14 -0.90
N ASN A 239 -6.89 -8.57 -1.09
CA ASN A 239 -8.08 -8.97 -0.35
C ASN A 239 -8.71 -10.20 -1.03
N LEU A 240 -8.72 -11.33 -0.33
CA LEU A 240 -9.29 -12.58 -0.81
C LEU A 240 -10.64 -12.83 -0.14
N SER A 241 -11.64 -13.05 -0.98
CA SER A 241 -12.90 -13.63 -0.55
C SER A 241 -12.76 -15.16 -0.52
N ILE A 242 -12.82 -15.74 0.68
CA ILE A 242 -12.61 -17.16 0.93
C ILE A 242 -13.88 -17.81 1.48
N GLY A 243 -14.10 -19.06 1.12
CA GLY A 243 -15.25 -19.82 1.57
C GLY A 243 -14.95 -21.30 1.69
N LYS A 244 -15.95 -22.02 2.20
CA LYS A 244 -15.98 -23.47 2.18
C LYS A 244 -16.95 -23.94 1.11
N ARG A 245 -16.52 -24.91 0.29
CA ARG A 245 -17.38 -25.54 -0.70
C ARG A 245 -18.12 -26.73 -0.10
N GLN A 246 -19.44 -26.77 -0.29
CA GLN A 246 -20.26 -27.92 0.06
C GLN A 246 -20.39 -28.91 -1.10
N ASN A 247 -20.84 -30.13 -0.80
CA ASN A 247 -21.07 -31.20 -1.79
C ASN A 247 -22.02 -30.82 -2.93
N ASN A 248 -22.87 -29.81 -2.74
CA ASN A 248 -23.80 -29.28 -3.74
C ASN A 248 -23.22 -28.08 -4.54
N ASN A 249 -21.90 -27.85 -4.46
CA ASN A 249 -21.19 -26.71 -5.04
C ASN A 249 -21.59 -25.32 -4.53
N LYS A 250 -22.42 -25.22 -3.48
CA LYS A 250 -22.67 -23.94 -2.81
C LYS A 250 -21.50 -23.57 -1.92
N LEU A 251 -21.25 -22.27 -1.81
CA LEU A 251 -20.32 -21.71 -0.84
C LEU A 251 -21.07 -21.44 0.46
N ASN A 252 -20.46 -21.82 1.57
CA ASN A 252 -20.87 -21.44 2.92
C ASN A 252 -19.65 -20.94 3.69
N ASP A 253 -19.88 -20.43 4.90
CA ASP A 253 -18.84 -19.94 5.80
C ASP A 253 -17.92 -18.97 5.03
N LEU A 254 -18.47 -17.83 4.61
CA LEU A 254 -17.75 -16.84 3.83
C LEU A 254 -16.90 -15.96 4.75
N HIS A 255 -15.71 -15.56 4.29
CA HIS A 255 -14.80 -14.70 5.04
C HIS A 255 -13.92 -13.90 4.09
N SER A 256 -13.31 -12.84 4.61
CA SER A 256 -12.33 -12.02 3.91
C SER A 256 -10.99 -12.13 4.62
N ALA A 257 -9.93 -12.36 3.86
CA ALA A 257 -8.57 -12.48 4.38
C ALA A 257 -7.57 -11.79 3.45
N ILE A 258 -6.48 -11.25 4.00
CA ILE A 258 -5.49 -10.49 3.23
C ILE A 258 -4.32 -11.40 2.91
N ALA A 259 -4.07 -11.71 1.64
CA ALA A 259 -2.84 -12.37 1.21
C ALA A 259 -1.71 -11.34 1.06
N TYR A 260 -0.54 -11.66 1.62
CA TYR A 260 0.59 -10.73 1.65
C TYR A 260 1.96 -11.41 1.50
N ASP A 261 2.03 -12.74 1.53
CA ASP A 261 3.25 -13.52 1.28
C ASP A 261 2.89 -14.86 0.62
N TYR A 262 3.87 -15.53 0.05
CA TYR A 262 3.67 -16.85 -0.54
C TYR A 262 4.95 -17.70 -0.55
N VAL A 263 4.78 -19.03 -0.51
CA VAL A 263 5.87 -20.00 -0.74
C VAL A 263 5.38 -21.06 -1.72
N GLY A 264 5.99 -21.12 -2.89
CA GLY A 264 5.51 -21.99 -3.97
C GLY A 264 4.12 -21.56 -4.45
N ASN A 265 3.12 -22.41 -4.22
CA ASN A 265 1.71 -22.14 -4.53
C ASN A 265 0.87 -21.84 -3.28
N ASP A 266 1.47 -21.85 -2.09
CA ASP A 266 0.78 -21.54 -0.87
C ASP A 266 0.82 -20.02 -0.62
N LEU A 267 -0.36 -19.39 -0.59
CA LEU A 267 -0.53 -18.03 -0.09
C LEU A 267 -0.59 -18.04 1.44
N TYR A 268 0.06 -17.06 2.05
CA TYR A 268 -0.05 -16.78 3.48
C TYR A 268 -0.85 -15.51 3.70
N MET A 269 -1.80 -15.60 4.63
CA MET A 269 -2.86 -14.63 4.80
C MET A 269 -3.04 -14.20 6.25
N HIS A 270 -3.45 -12.94 6.41
CA HIS A 270 -3.94 -12.36 7.65
C HIS A 270 -5.46 -12.57 7.73
N PRO A 271 -5.99 -13.32 8.72
CA PRO A 271 -7.41 -13.64 8.76
C PRO A 271 -8.28 -12.56 9.40
N GLY A 272 -7.71 -11.49 9.97
CA GLY A 272 -8.51 -10.43 10.60
C GLY A 272 -9.13 -10.84 11.94
N TRP A 273 -8.54 -11.82 12.64
CA TRP A 273 -8.95 -12.22 13.99
C TRP A 273 -7.83 -12.00 15.00
N LYS A 274 -8.15 -11.27 16.08
CA LYS A 274 -7.22 -10.99 17.15
C LYS A 274 -6.85 -12.28 17.91
N GLY A 275 -5.58 -12.41 18.27
CA GLY A 275 -5.08 -13.56 19.02
C GLY A 275 -4.88 -14.85 18.19
N VAL A 276 -5.13 -14.78 16.88
CA VAL A 276 -4.87 -15.87 15.93
C VAL A 276 -3.54 -15.58 15.19
N SER A 277 -2.88 -16.62 14.70
CA SER A 277 -1.72 -16.45 13.82
C SER A 277 -2.10 -15.62 12.60
N THR A 278 -1.26 -14.65 12.27
CA THR A 278 -1.40 -13.78 11.11
C THR A 278 -0.77 -14.36 9.85
N TYR A 279 -0.09 -15.51 9.94
CA TYR A 279 0.63 -16.16 8.84
C TYR A 279 0.06 -17.56 8.60
N LEU A 280 -1.11 -17.62 7.96
CA LEU A 280 -1.86 -18.86 7.75
C LEU A 280 -2.13 -19.14 6.26
N LYS A 281 -2.06 -20.40 5.87
CA LYS A 281 -2.55 -20.89 4.58
C LYS A 281 -4.07 -21.05 4.59
N LEU A 282 -4.68 -21.14 3.41
CA LEU A 282 -6.14 -21.26 3.27
C LEU A 282 -6.73 -22.38 4.12
N ASN A 283 -6.13 -23.57 4.03
CA ASN A 283 -6.54 -24.76 4.78
C ASN A 283 -6.12 -24.76 6.25
N GLN A 284 -5.54 -23.68 6.76
CA GLN A 284 -5.20 -23.48 8.18
C GLN A 284 -6.08 -22.43 8.83
N ILE A 285 -6.76 -21.59 8.04
CA ILE A 285 -7.77 -20.68 8.53
C ILE A 285 -9.01 -21.52 8.86
N THR A 286 -9.52 -21.35 10.08
CA THR A 286 -10.74 -21.99 10.56
C THR A 286 -11.73 -20.94 10.98
N ASN A 287 -13.03 -21.18 10.82
CA ASN A 287 -14.04 -20.33 11.46
C ASN A 287 -13.91 -20.33 12.99
N ASP A 288 -14.62 -19.41 13.66
CA ASP A 288 -14.55 -19.10 15.10
C ASP A 288 -14.75 -20.28 16.08
N TRP A 289 -15.01 -21.49 15.58
CA TRP A 289 -15.10 -22.71 16.37
C TRP A 289 -14.01 -23.74 16.10
N GLY A 290 -13.03 -23.46 15.22
CA GLY A 290 -11.96 -24.40 14.87
C GLY A 290 -12.46 -25.66 14.16
N LYS A 291 -13.72 -25.67 13.69
CA LYS A 291 -14.41 -26.89 13.23
C LYS A 291 -14.28 -27.13 11.74
N THR A 292 -14.10 -26.08 10.94
CA THR A 292 -14.08 -26.20 9.49
C THR A 292 -13.05 -25.26 8.86
N TYR A 293 -12.25 -25.82 7.96
CA TYR A 293 -11.27 -25.09 7.17
C TYR A 293 -11.90 -24.51 5.92
N TYR A 294 -11.39 -23.35 5.50
CA TYR A 294 -11.66 -22.80 4.18
C TYR A 294 -10.89 -23.59 3.13
N ASP A 295 -11.48 -23.76 1.94
CA ASP A 295 -10.89 -24.56 0.85
C ASP A 295 -11.00 -23.91 -0.54
N THR A 296 -11.70 -22.78 -0.62
CA THR A 296 -11.99 -22.11 -1.88
C THR A 296 -11.72 -20.62 -1.78
N ILE A 297 -11.01 -20.07 -2.76
CA ILE A 297 -10.98 -18.63 -3.04
C ILE A 297 -12.04 -18.38 -4.11
N TYR A 298 -12.97 -17.46 -3.87
CA TYR A 298 -14.08 -17.20 -4.80
C TYR A 298 -14.10 -15.80 -5.40
N ALA A 299 -13.36 -14.86 -4.81
CA ALA A 299 -13.05 -13.59 -5.44
C ALA A 299 -11.73 -13.04 -4.91
N ILE A 300 -11.12 -12.17 -5.71
CA ILE A 300 -9.94 -11.38 -5.39
C ILE A 300 -10.26 -9.91 -5.64
N SER A 301 -9.96 -9.07 -4.66
CA SER A 301 -10.00 -7.62 -4.77
C SER A 301 -8.58 -7.05 -4.64
N ILE A 302 -8.24 -6.18 -5.58
CA ILE A 302 -6.94 -5.52 -5.70
C ILE A 302 -7.17 -4.02 -5.60
N ILE A 303 -6.52 -3.40 -4.62
CA ILE A 303 -6.54 -1.95 -4.39
C ILE A 303 -5.16 -1.42 -4.72
N VAL A 304 -5.06 -0.53 -5.71
CA VAL A 304 -3.79 0.01 -6.21
C VAL A 304 -3.69 1.50 -5.90
N PRO A 305 -2.77 1.92 -5.01
CA PRO A 305 -2.48 3.34 -4.80
C PRO A 305 -1.85 3.99 -6.03
N LYS A 306 -2.43 5.10 -6.49
CA LYS A 306 -2.00 5.97 -7.59
C LYS A 306 -1.52 7.33 -7.08
N MET A 307 -0.70 7.32 -6.03
CA MET A 307 -0.25 8.53 -5.37
C MET A 307 1.23 8.52 -5.06
N ASN A 308 1.80 9.71 -4.92
CA ASN A 308 3.18 9.90 -4.51
C ASN A 308 3.35 9.54 -3.03
N HIS A 309 4.58 9.15 -2.70
CA HIS A 309 4.99 8.86 -1.33
C HIS A 309 4.90 10.12 -0.44
N THR A 310 4.26 10.01 0.72
CA THR A 310 4.41 10.96 1.84
C THR A 310 4.95 10.24 3.07
N HIS A 311 5.80 10.91 3.85
CA HIS A 311 6.46 10.26 4.98
C HIS A 311 5.49 10.06 6.13
N SER A 312 5.30 8.80 6.51
CA SER A 312 4.44 8.43 7.63
C SER A 312 5.07 8.69 9.00
N ASN A 313 4.21 9.04 9.96
CA ASN A 313 4.54 9.16 11.37
C ASN A 313 4.12 7.94 12.23
N ASN A 314 3.75 6.82 11.59
CA ASN A 314 3.13 5.68 12.28
C ASN A 314 4.09 4.80 13.08
N TYR A 315 5.41 5.01 12.98
CA TYR A 315 6.39 4.42 13.91
C TYR A 315 7.12 5.50 14.68
N LYS A 316 7.08 5.44 16.00
CA LYS A 316 7.71 6.40 16.91
C LYS A 316 8.75 5.71 17.76
N ILE A 317 9.99 6.15 17.61
CA ILE A 317 11.16 5.57 18.25
C ILE A 317 11.64 6.50 19.35
N TYR A 318 11.60 6.01 20.59
CA TYR A 318 12.16 6.66 21.75
C TYR A 318 13.66 6.38 21.87
N TYR A 319 14.39 7.37 22.33
CA TYR A 319 15.81 7.26 22.66
C TYR A 319 16.13 8.14 23.87
N ASP A 320 17.37 8.10 24.36
CA ASP A 320 17.80 8.86 25.55
C ASP A 320 16.91 8.51 26.77
N ASN A 321 16.77 7.21 27.05
CA ASN A 321 15.90 6.67 28.11
C ASN A 321 14.43 7.12 28.05
N GLY A 322 13.92 7.45 26.85
CA GLY A 322 12.53 7.85 26.64
C GLY A 322 12.28 9.35 26.67
N GLU A 323 13.31 10.17 26.90
CA GLU A 323 13.15 11.63 26.95
C GLU A 323 13.00 12.27 25.56
N LYS A 324 13.48 11.60 24.52
CA LYS A 324 13.42 12.07 23.13
C LYS A 324 12.80 11.01 22.23
N PHE A 325 12.25 11.45 21.11
CA PHE A 325 11.71 10.54 20.10
C PHE A 325 11.90 11.08 18.68
N TYR A 326 11.75 10.18 17.72
CA TYR A 326 11.65 10.51 16.31
C TYR A 326 10.67 9.55 15.63
N TYR A 327 10.08 9.98 14.53
CA TYR A 327 9.26 9.10 13.71
C TYR A 327 10.10 8.43 12.64
N PHE A 328 9.84 7.16 12.39
CA PHE A 328 10.48 6.37 11.36
C PHE A 328 9.47 6.06 10.25
N CYS A 329 9.69 6.62 9.06
CA CYS A 329 8.96 6.19 7.88
C CYS A 329 9.70 4.99 7.26
N PRO A 330 8.99 3.89 6.93
CA PRO A 330 9.63 2.72 6.34
C PRO A 330 10.35 2.98 5.02
N CYS A 331 10.13 4.11 4.34
CA CYS A 331 10.94 4.55 3.21
C CYS A 331 12.42 4.82 3.56
N GLY A 332 12.77 4.84 4.86
CA GLY A 332 14.11 5.12 5.39
C GLY A 332 14.28 6.55 5.90
N THR A 333 13.26 7.40 5.76
CA THR A 333 13.27 8.76 6.29
C THR A 333 12.86 8.75 7.75
N THR A 334 13.50 9.57 8.56
CA THR A 334 13.03 9.87 9.92
C THR A 334 12.52 11.30 10.01
N ILE A 335 11.49 11.54 10.83
CA ILE A 335 10.90 12.86 11.04
C ILE A 335 11.06 13.25 12.52
N GLY A 336 11.37 14.52 12.81
CA GLY A 336 11.21 15.08 14.16
C GLY A 336 12.35 14.81 15.15
N HIS A 337 13.58 14.56 14.72
CA HIS A 337 14.75 14.50 15.61
C HIS A 337 15.69 15.71 15.43
N THR A 338 16.49 15.98 16.47
CA THR A 338 17.63 16.88 16.34
C THR A 338 18.79 16.12 15.70
N HIS A 339 19.32 16.64 14.59
CA HIS A 339 20.44 15.97 13.93
C HIS A 339 21.73 16.12 14.73
N GLU A 340 22.20 15.01 15.30
CA GLU A 340 23.58 14.83 15.73
C GLU A 340 24.34 14.09 14.63
N PHE A 341 25.46 14.64 14.17
CA PHE A 341 26.19 14.13 13.01
C PHE A 341 27.53 13.52 13.40
N THR A 342 27.88 12.41 12.76
CA THR A 342 29.27 11.98 12.59
C THR A 342 29.82 12.55 11.29
N TYR A 343 31.12 12.83 11.27
CA TYR A 343 31.78 13.50 10.15
C TYR A 343 32.88 12.62 9.59
N GLN A 344 32.86 12.42 8.27
CA GLN A 344 33.90 11.71 7.54
C GLN A 344 34.42 12.59 6.41
N LYS A 345 35.74 12.73 6.29
CA LYS A 345 36.35 13.41 5.15
C LYS A 345 35.95 12.72 3.84
N TYR A 346 35.46 13.48 2.87
CA TYR A 346 35.14 12.98 1.53
C TYR A 346 36.30 13.27 0.56
N ASP A 347 36.61 14.54 0.36
CA ASP A 347 37.71 15.00 -0.48
C ASP A 347 38.38 16.25 0.14
N SER A 348 39.01 17.12 -0.65
CA SER A 348 39.62 18.37 -0.15
C SER A 348 38.62 19.52 0.01
N VAL A 349 37.43 19.42 -0.58
CA VAL A 349 36.40 20.45 -0.65
C VAL A 349 35.26 20.16 0.33
N GLN A 350 34.89 18.89 0.51
CA GLN A 350 33.72 18.45 1.25
C GLN A 350 34.01 17.36 2.28
N HIS A 351 33.14 17.32 3.30
CA HIS A 351 32.97 16.16 4.17
C HIS A 351 31.55 15.62 4.03
N ILE A 352 31.42 14.34 4.40
CA ILE A 352 30.14 13.70 4.65
C ILE A 352 29.80 13.92 6.11
N GLN A 353 28.63 14.47 6.38
CA GLN A 353 28.02 14.38 7.71
C GLN A 353 26.88 13.36 7.65
N THR A 354 26.94 12.36 8.52
CA THR A 354 25.93 11.30 8.63
C THR A 354 25.24 11.44 9.96
N CYS A 355 23.93 11.66 9.97
CA CYS A 355 23.22 11.75 11.23
C CYS A 355 23.28 10.39 11.95
N ILE A 356 23.63 10.39 13.23
CA ILE A 356 23.79 9.16 14.00
C ILE A 356 22.46 8.44 14.26
N HIS A 357 21.35 9.16 14.16
CA HIS A 357 20.01 8.63 14.47
C HIS A 357 19.26 8.23 13.19
N CYS A 358 19.26 9.09 12.17
CA CYS A 358 18.51 8.82 10.94
C CYS A 358 19.33 8.32 9.77
N HIS A 359 20.66 8.31 9.92
CA HIS A 359 21.59 7.96 8.85
C HIS A 359 21.45 8.82 7.58
N GLU A 360 20.77 9.97 7.66
CA GLU A 360 20.76 10.96 6.58
C GLU A 360 22.18 11.41 6.31
N VAL A 361 22.54 11.36 5.02
CA VAL A 361 23.86 11.71 4.52
C VAL A 361 23.78 13.07 3.85
N GLN A 362 24.56 14.03 4.34
CA GLN A 362 24.69 15.34 3.71
C GLN A 362 26.15 15.60 3.30
N TYR A 363 26.32 16.16 2.11
CA TYR A 363 27.60 16.65 1.63
C TYR A 363 27.72 18.14 1.97
N ARG A 364 28.71 18.50 2.78
CA ARG A 364 28.95 19.88 3.20
C ARG A 364 30.38 20.27 2.91
N ASN A 365 30.56 21.50 2.45
CA ASN A 365 31.90 22.06 2.26
C ASN A 365 32.60 22.18 3.61
N HIS A 366 33.93 22.04 3.61
CA HIS A 366 34.72 22.33 4.79
C HIS A 366 34.55 23.79 5.22
N ILE A 367 34.19 24.01 6.49
CA ILE A 367 34.17 25.33 7.12
C ILE A 367 35.36 25.41 8.08
N TYR A 368 36.19 26.43 7.89
CA TYR A 368 37.39 26.69 8.69
C TYR A 368 37.20 27.99 9.46
N LEU A 369 37.28 27.93 10.79
CA LEU A 369 37.11 29.10 11.66
C LEU A 369 38.35 30.02 11.69
N SER A 370 39.46 29.61 11.08
CA SER A 370 40.68 30.40 10.90
C SER A 370 41.60 29.80 9.84
N GLU A 371 42.64 30.54 9.45
CA GLU A 371 43.63 30.14 8.45
C GLU A 371 44.44 28.87 8.84
N ARG A 372 44.45 28.50 10.12
CA ARG A 372 45.09 27.27 10.62
C ARG A 372 44.10 26.30 11.28
N ALA A 373 42.80 26.47 11.02
CA ALA A 373 41.77 25.62 11.60
C ALA A 373 41.77 24.22 10.96
N THR A 374 41.38 23.24 11.77
CA THR A 374 40.99 21.91 11.29
C THR A 374 39.47 21.88 11.23
N CYS A 375 38.92 21.39 10.13
CA CYS A 375 37.49 21.16 10.00
C CYS A 375 37.05 20.06 10.98
N ILE A 376 35.76 20.02 11.32
CA ILE A 376 35.19 19.02 12.24
C ILE A 376 35.40 17.57 11.77
N CYS A 377 35.56 17.35 10.46
CA CYS A 377 35.90 16.06 9.86
C CYS A 377 37.40 15.68 9.96
N GLY A 378 38.23 16.52 10.55
CA GLY A 378 39.69 16.34 10.64
C GLY A 378 40.48 16.88 9.45
N GLU A 379 39.84 17.45 8.42
CA GLU A 379 40.56 18.04 7.29
C GLU A 379 41.27 19.34 7.69
N LYS A 380 42.54 19.48 7.30
CA LYS A 380 43.33 20.67 7.62
C LYS A 380 43.15 21.74 6.55
N ASN A 381 43.07 22.99 6.98
CA ASN A 381 43.14 24.13 6.06
C ASN A 381 44.55 24.23 5.47
N TYR A 382 44.78 23.65 4.29
CA TYR A 382 46.04 23.77 3.57
C TYR A 382 46.08 25.08 2.77
N LEU A 383 46.04 26.21 3.47
CA LEU A 383 46.43 27.50 2.88
C LEU A 383 47.95 27.72 2.85
N ASP A 384 48.73 26.80 3.43
CA ASP A 384 50.19 26.73 3.25
C ASP A 384 50.56 26.16 1.87
N ARG A 385 50.04 26.75 0.79
CA ARG A 385 50.86 26.80 -0.43
C ARG A 385 51.97 27.81 -0.11
N PRO A 386 53.25 27.45 -0.19
CA PRO A 386 54.30 28.46 -0.09
C PRO A 386 53.99 29.55 -1.13
N PRO A 387 54.25 30.83 -0.83
CA PRO A 387 54.08 31.89 -1.81
C PRO A 387 54.83 31.46 -3.08
N ILE A 388 54.16 31.53 -4.23
CA ILE A 388 54.86 31.43 -5.51
C ILE A 388 55.84 32.61 -5.50
N ILE A 389 57.11 32.33 -5.22
CA ILE A 389 58.19 33.29 -5.37
C ILE A 389 58.36 33.49 -6.88
N ILE A 390 57.67 34.49 -7.43
CA ILE A 390 58.07 35.07 -8.72
C ILE A 390 59.26 35.98 -8.39
N GLY A 391 60.46 35.43 -8.51
CA GLY A 391 61.70 36.20 -8.37
C GLY A 391 61.81 37.30 -9.45
N PRO A 392 62.62 38.35 -9.23
CA PRO A 392 62.74 39.46 -10.16
C PRO A 392 63.50 39.00 -11.41
N GLY A 393 62.75 38.69 -12.47
CA GLY A 393 63.25 38.39 -13.81
C GLY A 393 62.62 39.35 -14.81
N ILE A 394 63.45 40.21 -15.37
CA ILE A 394 63.15 41.34 -16.26
C ILE A 394 62.42 40.91 -17.55
N LEU A 395 61.35 41.65 -17.85
CA LEU A 395 60.74 42.04 -19.14
C LEU A 395 61.20 41.34 -20.44
N ASN A 396 60.21 40.92 -21.23
CA ASN A 396 59.87 41.44 -22.58
C ASN A 396 58.76 40.51 -23.12
N LYS A 397 57.62 40.95 -23.67
CA LYS A 397 57.38 42.09 -24.56
C LYS A 397 55.87 42.34 -24.61
N GLU A 398 55.50 43.60 -24.78
CA GLU A 398 54.23 44.10 -25.31
C GLU A 398 53.80 43.25 -26.54
N GLU A 399 52.52 43.08 -26.88
CA GLU A 399 51.60 44.14 -27.27
C GLU A 399 50.21 43.54 -27.59
N GLU A 400 49.16 44.29 -27.25
CA GLU A 400 47.87 44.48 -27.94
C GLU A 400 46.98 43.28 -28.36
N VAL A 401 45.80 43.10 -27.73
CA VAL A 401 44.49 43.77 -27.94
C VAL A 401 43.73 43.28 -29.17
N THR A 402 42.50 42.81 -28.91
CA THR A 402 41.23 42.81 -29.69
C THR A 402 40.54 41.45 -29.54
N SER A 403 39.24 41.30 -29.34
CA SER A 403 38.08 42.18 -29.14
C SER A 403 37.03 41.32 -28.43
#